data_AF-A0A5R8N702-F1
#
_entry.id   AF-A0A5R8N702-F1
#
_cell.length_a   1.000
_cell.length_b   1.000
_cell.length_c   1.000
_cell.angle_alpha   90.00
_cell.angle_beta   90.00
_cell.angle_gamma   90.00
#
_symmetry.space_group_name_H-M   'P 1'
#
loop_
_entity.id
_entity.type
_entity.pdbx_description
1 polymer ?
#
loop_
_entity_poly.entity_id
_entity_poly.type
_entity_poly.pdbx_seq_one_letter_code
_entity_poly.pdbx_strand_id
1 'polypeptide(L)'
;MVVDPGVPPEVAGLLRAHVPLLSRIRAGWVPPAAPAQPRHRSASGALLLAATPAVIAFMAVLLASPLAPAGFMLLGTYVFIVLIKIASIGEVVDDDRPHERGVYEQARWYDGRYLLPEDFDEEAGKVLARAQRAIGSVLRSHINAEGLLDDVRNALMLPAQEWEIARLLAKLSALRLEHRELLSRGIAPEVAAVIEPLERALAGSEAAVVARVEALERYAAHVADAERAYHARGQIEELRARLPKYEELLAESGADALAVPEIERLAEDADVLERTLRRSVRSAHEAFRYLES
;
A
#
# COMPACT_ATOMS: atom_id res chain seq x y z
N MET A 1 -5.22 -12.02 -8.16
CA MET A 1 -4.41 -12.28 -9.37
C MET A 1 -2.97 -12.51 -8.95
N VAL A 2 -2.29 -13.47 -9.56
CA VAL A 2 -0.87 -13.80 -9.33
C VAL A 2 -0.13 -13.69 -10.67
N VAL A 3 1.08 -13.15 -10.66
CA VAL A 3 1.90 -12.97 -11.88
C VAL A 3 3.23 -13.68 -11.68
N ASP A 4 3.70 -14.34 -12.73
CA ASP A 4 5.02 -14.98 -12.75
C ASP A 4 6.12 -13.92 -12.45
N PRO A 5 6.99 -14.15 -11.46
CA PRO A 5 8.08 -13.22 -11.15
C PRO A 5 9.07 -13.01 -12.30
N GLY A 6 9.08 -13.88 -13.32
CA GLY A 6 9.85 -13.68 -14.55
C GLY A 6 9.27 -12.63 -15.51
N VAL A 7 8.08 -12.08 -15.23
CA VAL A 7 7.48 -10.98 -16.00
C VAL A 7 8.08 -9.64 -15.52
N PRO A 8 8.51 -8.75 -16.43
CA PRO A 8 9.02 -7.43 -16.06
C PRO A 8 8.08 -6.67 -15.14
N PRO A 9 8.58 -5.95 -14.11
CA PRO A 9 7.74 -5.34 -13.09
C PRO A 9 6.77 -4.29 -13.64
N GLU A 10 7.14 -3.58 -14.72
CA GLU A 10 6.29 -2.62 -15.42
C GLU A 10 5.08 -3.31 -16.04
N VAL A 11 5.32 -4.44 -16.71
CA VAL A 11 4.26 -5.25 -17.32
C VAL A 11 3.40 -5.90 -16.24
N ALA A 12 4.01 -6.45 -15.19
CA ALA A 12 3.28 -7.04 -14.08
C ALA A 12 2.40 -6.00 -13.37
N GLY A 13 2.88 -4.76 -13.21
CA GLY A 13 2.10 -3.64 -12.70
C GLY A 13 0.91 -3.29 -13.61
N LEU A 14 1.16 -3.19 -14.91
CA LEU A 14 0.14 -2.93 -15.92
C LEU A 14 -0.96 -4.01 -15.93
N LEU A 15 -0.57 -5.30 -15.89
CA LEU A 15 -1.51 -6.41 -15.85
C LEU A 15 -2.35 -6.38 -14.56
N ARG A 16 -1.71 -6.13 -13.40
CA ARG A 16 -2.42 -6.04 -12.11
C ARG A 16 -3.41 -4.88 -12.06
N ALA A 17 -3.11 -3.76 -12.72
CA ALA A 17 -4.01 -2.61 -12.78
C ALA A 17 -5.26 -2.87 -13.64
N HIS A 18 -5.20 -3.81 -14.59
CA HIS A 18 -6.24 -4.04 -15.59
C HIS A 18 -6.91 -5.42 -15.49
N VAL A 19 -7.03 -5.98 -14.28
CA VAL A 19 -7.67 -7.30 -14.03
C VAL A 19 -9.02 -7.45 -14.74
N PRO A 20 -9.97 -6.48 -14.68
CA PRO A 20 -11.26 -6.65 -15.34
C PRO A 20 -11.17 -6.73 -16.87
N LEU A 21 -10.16 -6.09 -17.46
CA LEU A 21 -9.90 -6.18 -18.90
C LEU A 21 -9.30 -7.55 -19.25
N LEU A 22 -8.39 -8.08 -18.43
CA LEU A 22 -7.82 -9.42 -18.61
C LEU A 22 -8.89 -10.51 -18.57
N SER A 23 -9.86 -10.42 -17.64
CA SER A 23 -10.99 -11.35 -17.58
C SER A 23 -11.86 -11.27 -18.86
N ARG A 24 -12.09 -10.06 -19.39
CA ARG A 24 -12.79 -9.87 -20.68
C ARG A 24 -12.01 -10.48 -21.86
N ILE A 25 -10.69 -10.28 -21.90
CA ILE A 25 -9.82 -10.83 -22.94
C ILE A 25 -9.88 -12.37 -22.93
N ARG A 26 -9.82 -12.98 -21.74
CA ARG A 26 -9.93 -14.44 -21.60
C ARG A 26 -11.32 -14.97 -21.99
N ALA A 27 -12.37 -14.16 -21.81
CA ALA A 27 -13.72 -14.45 -22.32
C ALA A 27 -13.87 -14.28 -23.85
N GLY A 28 -12.78 -13.97 -24.57
CA GLY A 28 -12.76 -13.86 -26.04
C GLY A 28 -12.94 -12.44 -26.57
N TRP A 29 -12.88 -11.42 -25.71
CA TRP A 29 -12.87 -10.03 -26.17
C TRP A 29 -11.57 -9.71 -26.91
N VAL A 30 -11.70 -9.10 -28.08
CA VAL A 30 -10.59 -8.61 -28.90
C VAL A 30 -10.78 -7.11 -29.08
N PRO A 31 -9.74 -6.28 -28.86
CA PRO A 31 -9.86 -4.85 -29.06
C PRO A 31 -10.24 -4.57 -30.53
N PRO A 32 -11.17 -3.64 -30.77
CA PRO A 32 -11.53 -3.26 -32.14
C PRO A 32 -10.29 -2.84 -32.93
N ALA A 33 -10.30 -3.13 -34.24
CA ALA A 33 -9.24 -2.69 -35.15
C ALA A 33 -9.05 -1.17 -34.95
N ALA A 34 -7.80 -0.74 -34.77
CA ALA A 34 -7.50 0.66 -34.55
C ALA A 34 -8.16 1.42 -35.71
N PRO A 35 -9.04 2.41 -35.44
CA PRO A 35 -9.49 3.26 -36.51
C PRO A 35 -8.22 3.78 -37.16
N ALA A 36 -8.06 3.54 -38.47
CA ALA A 36 -6.94 4.08 -39.23
C ALA A 36 -6.88 5.55 -38.85
N GLN A 37 -5.83 5.95 -38.11
CA GLN A 37 -5.76 7.30 -37.57
C GLN A 37 -6.04 8.20 -38.76
N PRO A 38 -7.20 8.90 -38.80
CA PRO A 38 -7.29 9.98 -39.74
C PRO A 38 -6.16 10.87 -39.27
N ARG A 39 -5.15 11.05 -40.12
CA ARG A 39 -4.24 12.18 -40.00
C ARG A 39 -5.14 13.40 -40.05
N HIS A 40 -5.78 13.73 -38.93
CA HIS A 40 -6.33 15.03 -38.66
C HIS A 40 -5.11 15.93 -38.44
N ARG A 41 -4.34 16.16 -39.52
CA ARG A 41 -4.10 17.55 -39.89
C ARG A 41 -5.51 18.13 -39.92
N SER A 42 -5.93 18.77 -38.84
CA SER A 42 -7.23 19.43 -38.81
C SER A 42 -7.14 20.55 -39.85
N ALA A 43 -7.39 20.20 -41.10
CA ALA A 43 -7.50 21.16 -42.19
C ALA A 43 -8.53 22.22 -41.78
N SER A 44 -9.54 21.84 -40.99
CA SER A 44 -10.53 22.70 -40.36
C SER A 44 -9.95 23.67 -39.30
N GLY A 45 -8.98 23.25 -38.49
CA GLY A 45 -8.32 24.12 -37.50
C GLY A 45 -7.37 25.12 -38.15
N ALA A 46 -6.59 24.65 -39.14
CA ALA A 46 -5.71 25.51 -39.92
C ALA A 46 -6.48 26.47 -40.84
N LEU A 47 -7.60 26.07 -41.44
CA LEU A 47 -8.44 26.98 -42.25
C LEU A 47 -9.11 28.05 -41.39
N LEU A 48 -9.61 27.69 -40.20
CA LEU A 48 -10.22 28.66 -39.28
C LEU A 48 -9.19 29.68 -38.78
N LEU A 49 -7.97 29.25 -38.46
CA LEU A 49 -6.86 30.12 -38.09
C LEU A 49 -6.27 30.92 -39.25
N ALA A 50 -6.42 30.46 -40.49
CA ALA A 50 -6.01 31.22 -41.68
C ALA A 50 -7.09 32.21 -42.14
N ALA A 51 -8.37 31.93 -41.88
CA ALA A 51 -9.50 32.77 -42.25
C ALA A 51 -9.80 33.89 -41.23
N THR A 52 -9.33 33.78 -39.98
CA THR A 52 -9.47 34.82 -38.94
C THR A 52 -9.07 36.23 -39.40
N PRO A 53 -7.88 36.48 -40.02
CA PRO A 53 -7.52 37.84 -40.42
C PRO A 53 -8.42 38.38 -41.55
N ALA A 54 -8.85 37.52 -42.49
CA ALA A 54 -9.73 37.92 -43.58
C ALA A 54 -11.14 38.28 -43.09
N VAL A 55 -11.67 37.49 -42.13
CA VAL A 55 -12.97 37.77 -41.50
C VAL A 55 -12.90 39.04 -40.66
N ILE A 56 -11.84 39.24 -39.86
CA ILE A 56 -11.67 40.47 -39.06
C ILE A 56 -11.57 41.71 -39.98
N ALA A 57 -10.84 41.62 -41.09
CA ALA A 57 -10.72 42.71 -42.07
C ALA A 57 -12.06 43.03 -42.76
N PHE A 58 -12.79 42.00 -43.21
CA PHE A 58 -14.12 42.16 -43.83
C PHE A 58 -15.13 42.78 -42.85
N MET A 59 -15.03 42.41 -41.58
CA MET A 59 -15.86 42.93 -40.50
C MET A 59 -15.55 44.39 -40.15
N ALA A 60 -14.28 44.79 -40.13
CA ALA A 60 -13.90 46.19 -39.92
C ALA A 60 -14.44 47.11 -41.03
N VAL A 61 -14.45 46.63 -42.29
CA VAL A 61 -15.03 47.35 -43.43
C VAL A 61 -16.56 47.46 -43.32
N LEU A 62 -17.24 46.39 -42.88
CA LEU A 62 -18.69 46.40 -42.66
C LEU A 62 -19.13 47.31 -41.50
N LEU A 63 -18.32 47.43 -40.43
CA LEU A 63 -18.59 48.35 -39.32
C LEU A 63 -18.42 49.83 -39.71
N ALA A 64 -17.62 50.13 -40.72
CA ALA A 64 -17.44 51.48 -41.28
C ALA A 64 -18.54 51.87 -42.31
N SER A 65 -19.51 50.98 -42.55
CA SER A 65 -20.60 51.13 -43.50
C SER A 65 -21.94 51.30 -42.76
N PRO A 66 -23.00 51.89 -43.37
CA PRO A 66 -24.35 51.97 -42.78
C PRO A 66 -24.99 50.60 -42.44
N LEU A 67 -24.34 49.50 -42.82
CA LEU A 67 -24.72 48.11 -42.50
C LEU A 67 -24.08 47.58 -41.19
N ALA A 68 -23.54 48.45 -40.34
CA ALA A 68 -22.96 48.13 -39.04
C ALA A 68 -23.73 47.11 -38.17
N PRO A 69 -25.08 47.13 -38.04
CA PRO A 69 -25.79 46.13 -37.24
C PRO A 69 -25.67 44.70 -37.78
N ALA A 70 -25.56 44.53 -39.10
CA ALA A 70 -25.32 43.21 -39.71
C ALA A 70 -23.90 42.69 -39.42
N GLY A 71 -22.92 43.61 -39.31
CA GLY A 71 -21.58 43.30 -38.85
C GLY A 71 -21.60 42.69 -37.44
N PHE A 72 -22.19 43.36 -36.45
CA PHE A 72 -22.22 42.83 -35.08
C PHE A 72 -22.82 41.42 -34.98
N MET A 73 -23.86 41.13 -35.76
CA MET A 73 -24.50 39.81 -35.78
C MET A 73 -23.54 38.72 -36.28
N LEU A 74 -22.81 38.97 -37.36
CA LEU A 74 -21.81 38.04 -37.91
C LEU A 74 -20.63 37.80 -36.96
N LEU A 75 -20.17 38.85 -36.25
CA LEU A 75 -19.09 38.73 -35.28
C LEU A 75 -19.52 37.83 -34.12
N GLY A 76 -20.75 38.05 -33.62
CA GLY A 76 -21.33 37.24 -32.56
C GLY A 76 -21.42 35.77 -32.95
N THR A 77 -21.93 35.47 -34.16
CA THR A 77 -22.01 34.09 -34.66
C THR A 77 -20.64 33.44 -34.81
N TYR A 78 -19.66 34.19 -35.33
CA TYR A 78 -18.29 33.68 -35.48
C TYR A 78 -17.64 33.35 -34.13
N VAL A 79 -17.71 34.27 -33.17
CA VAL A 79 -17.19 34.07 -31.82
C VAL A 79 -17.89 32.90 -31.12
N PHE A 80 -19.21 32.76 -31.31
CA PHE A 80 -19.99 31.66 -30.75
C PHE A 80 -19.57 30.29 -31.33
N ILE A 81 -19.36 30.19 -32.65
CA ILE A 81 -18.85 28.96 -33.29
C ILE A 81 -17.45 28.60 -32.76
N VAL A 82 -16.58 29.60 -32.59
CA VAL A 82 -15.23 29.41 -32.05
C VAL A 82 -15.28 28.94 -30.59
N LEU A 83 -16.14 29.54 -29.76
CA LEU A 83 -16.36 29.13 -28.37
C LEU A 83 -16.90 27.70 -28.27
N ILE A 84 -17.89 27.33 -29.10
CA ILE A 84 -18.39 25.95 -29.17
C ILE A 84 -17.27 24.99 -29.57
N LYS A 85 -16.42 25.36 -30.53
CA LYS A 85 -15.28 24.52 -30.93
C LYS A 85 -14.24 24.37 -29.82
N ILE A 86 -13.94 25.45 -29.09
CA ILE A 86 -13.00 25.41 -27.95
C ILE A 86 -13.58 24.55 -26.82
N ALA A 87 -14.87 24.73 -26.48
CA ALA A 87 -15.56 23.95 -25.46
C ALA A 87 -15.66 22.46 -25.85
N SER A 88 -15.98 22.17 -27.11
CA SER A 88 -16.07 20.81 -27.64
C SER A 88 -14.72 20.11 -27.77
N ILE A 89 -13.60 20.83 -27.88
CA ILE A 89 -12.25 20.26 -27.82
C ILE A 89 -11.90 19.81 -26.40
N GLY A 90 -12.43 20.48 -25.37
CA GLY A 90 -12.31 20.03 -23.97
C GLY A 90 -13.16 18.81 -23.64
N GLU A 91 -14.09 18.44 -24.52
CA GLU A 91 -15.09 17.37 -24.33
C GLU A 91 -14.91 16.19 -25.29
N VAL A 92 -13.71 16.04 -25.89
CA VAL A 92 -13.33 14.82 -26.59
C VAL A 92 -13.05 13.74 -25.56
N VAL A 93 -14.11 13.03 -25.20
CA VAL A 93 -14.19 11.60 -24.84
C VAL A 93 -12.81 10.93 -24.69
N ASP A 94 -12.49 10.60 -23.44
CA ASP A 94 -11.41 9.73 -22.96
C ASP A 94 -10.68 8.91 -24.05
N ASP A 95 -9.41 9.24 -24.21
CA ASP A 95 -8.39 8.49 -24.92
C ASP A 95 -7.90 7.29 -24.07
N ASP A 96 -8.82 6.48 -23.55
CA ASP A 96 -8.51 5.22 -22.85
C ASP A 96 -8.21 4.06 -23.82
N ARG A 97 -8.52 4.24 -25.10
CA ARG A 97 -8.40 3.23 -26.17
C ARG A 97 -6.97 2.81 -26.53
N PRO A 98 -5.93 3.68 -26.49
CA PRO A 98 -4.55 3.26 -26.72
C PRO A 98 -4.07 2.32 -25.61
N HIS A 99 -4.52 2.55 -24.37
CA HIS A 99 -4.12 1.79 -23.20
C HIS A 99 -4.69 0.37 -23.22
N GLU A 100 -5.97 0.18 -23.58
CA GLU A 100 -6.59 -1.15 -23.65
C GLU A 100 -5.91 -2.08 -24.67
N ARG A 101 -5.51 -1.53 -25.84
CA ARG A 101 -4.81 -2.30 -26.88
C ARG A 101 -3.41 -2.69 -26.43
N GLY A 102 -2.70 -1.78 -25.77
CA GLY A 102 -1.41 -2.08 -25.14
C GLY A 102 -1.53 -3.20 -24.12
N VAL A 103 -2.56 -3.16 -23.25
CA VAL A 103 -2.83 -4.24 -22.29
C VAL A 103 -3.16 -5.55 -22.99
N TYR A 104 -3.97 -5.53 -24.06
CA TYR A 104 -4.27 -6.72 -24.84
C TYR A 104 -3.03 -7.39 -25.45
N GLU A 105 -2.14 -6.59 -26.04
CA GLU A 105 -0.90 -7.10 -26.65
C GLU A 105 0.02 -7.71 -25.59
N GLN A 106 0.18 -7.03 -24.43
CA GLN A 106 0.95 -7.57 -23.31
C GLN A 106 0.32 -8.83 -22.73
N ALA A 107 -1.01 -8.86 -22.53
CA ALA A 107 -1.73 -10.02 -22.05
C ALA A 107 -1.54 -11.24 -22.97
N ARG A 108 -1.58 -11.03 -24.28
CA ARG A 108 -1.33 -12.09 -25.26
C ARG A 108 0.12 -12.58 -25.24
N TRP A 109 1.08 -11.67 -25.11
CA TRP A 109 2.51 -12.01 -25.09
C TRP A 109 2.89 -12.81 -23.83
N TYR A 110 2.28 -12.45 -22.70
CA TYR A 110 2.50 -13.10 -21.40
C TYR A 110 1.37 -14.08 -21.03
N ASP A 111 0.65 -14.61 -22.02
CA ASP A 111 -0.37 -15.63 -21.78
C ASP A 111 0.25 -16.84 -21.08
N GLY A 112 -0.47 -17.38 -20.09
CA GLY A 112 0.03 -18.43 -19.19
C GLY A 112 1.07 -17.97 -18.14
N ARG A 113 1.46 -16.68 -18.12
CA ARG A 113 2.34 -16.10 -17.07
C ARG A 113 1.61 -15.21 -16.07
N TYR A 114 0.29 -15.26 -16.08
CA TYR A 114 -0.56 -14.66 -15.06
C TYR A 114 -1.77 -15.54 -14.79
N LEU A 115 -2.24 -15.51 -13.54
CA LEU A 115 -3.40 -16.26 -13.06
C LEU A 115 -4.42 -15.29 -12.48
N LEU A 116 -5.63 -15.34 -12.99
CA LEU A 116 -6.75 -14.50 -12.59
C LEU A 116 -7.57 -15.20 -11.50
N PRO A 117 -8.36 -14.47 -10.69
CA PRO A 117 -9.20 -15.07 -9.66
C PRO A 117 -10.13 -16.17 -10.17
N GLU A 118 -10.58 -16.09 -11.42
CA GLU A 118 -11.47 -17.06 -12.07
C GLU A 118 -10.79 -18.39 -12.38
N ASP A 119 -9.46 -18.46 -12.33
CA ASP A 119 -8.70 -19.70 -12.53
C ASP A 119 -8.73 -20.62 -11.29
N PHE A 120 -9.27 -20.13 -10.17
CA PHE A 120 -9.28 -20.83 -8.90
C PHE A 120 -10.71 -21.17 -8.49
N ASP A 121 -10.91 -22.41 -8.03
CA ASP A 121 -12.09 -22.75 -7.26
C ASP A 121 -12.04 -22.13 -5.85
N GLU A 122 -13.15 -22.20 -5.12
CA GLU A 122 -13.27 -21.56 -3.81
C GLU A 122 -12.21 -22.05 -2.80
N GLU A 123 -11.95 -23.36 -2.77
CA GLU A 123 -10.99 -23.97 -1.83
C GLU A 123 -9.55 -23.60 -2.21
N ALA A 124 -9.21 -23.65 -3.49
CA ALA A 124 -7.95 -23.19 -4.01
C ALA A 124 -7.71 -21.69 -3.71
N GLY A 125 -8.75 -20.86 -3.84
CA GLY A 125 -8.70 -19.44 -3.48
C GLY A 125 -8.38 -19.22 -2.01
N LYS A 126 -8.98 -19.99 -1.09
CA LYS A 126 -8.68 -19.92 0.36
C LYS A 126 -7.23 -20.31 0.65
N VAL A 127 -6.73 -21.38 0.05
CA VAL A 127 -5.35 -21.85 0.23
C VAL A 127 -4.34 -20.84 -0.32
N LEU A 128 -4.62 -20.26 -1.49
CA LEU A 128 -3.78 -19.21 -2.08
C LEU A 128 -3.73 -17.98 -1.17
N ALA A 129 -4.88 -17.53 -0.65
CA ALA A 129 -4.95 -16.37 0.24
C ALA A 129 -4.15 -16.58 1.54
N ARG A 130 -4.10 -17.83 2.07
CA ARG A 130 -3.23 -18.19 3.20
C ARG A 130 -1.75 -18.02 2.86
N ALA A 131 -1.33 -18.57 1.71
CA ALA A 131 0.07 -18.45 1.25
C ALA A 131 0.48 -16.98 1.07
N GLN A 132 -0.37 -16.17 0.41
CA GLN A 132 -0.14 -14.74 0.19
C GLN A 132 -0.01 -13.96 1.50
N ARG A 133 -0.84 -14.28 2.50
CA ARG A 133 -0.73 -13.66 3.83
C ARG A 133 0.58 -14.02 4.52
N ALA A 134 0.98 -15.29 4.49
CA ALA A 134 2.24 -15.76 5.09
C ALA A 134 3.45 -15.09 4.42
N ILE A 135 3.51 -15.10 3.09
CA ILE A 135 4.58 -14.47 2.31
C ILE A 135 4.62 -12.96 2.57
N GLY A 136 3.46 -12.31 2.52
CA GLY A 136 3.37 -10.87 2.78
C GLY A 136 3.79 -10.49 4.20
N SER A 137 3.55 -11.35 5.19
CA SER A 137 4.02 -11.13 6.56
C SER A 137 5.55 -11.17 6.65
N VAL A 138 6.20 -12.10 5.94
CA VAL A 138 7.66 -12.20 5.93
C VAL A 138 8.29 -11.02 5.21
N LEU A 139 7.80 -10.68 4.02
CA LEU A 139 8.37 -9.60 3.19
C LEU A 139 8.22 -8.22 3.84
N ARG A 140 7.21 -8.02 4.69
CA ARG A 140 7.00 -6.75 5.43
C ARG A 140 7.73 -6.71 6.78
N SER A 141 8.36 -7.79 7.23
CA SER A 141 9.03 -7.79 8.53
C SER A 141 10.24 -6.86 8.53
N HIS A 142 10.44 -6.17 9.64
CA HIS A 142 11.52 -5.21 9.80
C HIS A 142 12.90 -5.90 9.75
N ILE A 143 13.00 -7.12 10.27
CA ILE A 143 14.21 -7.95 10.19
C ILE A 143 14.58 -8.24 8.73
N ASN A 144 13.59 -8.48 7.86
CA ASN A 144 13.84 -8.65 6.44
C ASN A 144 14.34 -7.33 5.82
N ALA A 145 13.69 -6.20 6.15
CA ALA A 145 14.07 -4.88 5.64
C ALA A 145 15.46 -4.39 6.11
N GLU A 146 15.91 -4.81 7.30
CA GLU A 146 17.25 -4.49 7.82
C GLU A 146 18.34 -5.47 7.34
N GLY A 147 18.00 -6.44 6.47
CA GLY A 147 18.96 -7.39 5.91
C GLY A 147 19.51 -8.40 6.93
N LEU A 148 18.83 -8.56 8.07
CA LEU A 148 19.18 -9.53 9.12
C LEU A 148 18.73 -10.95 8.75
N LEU A 149 17.75 -11.05 7.85
CA LEU A 149 17.51 -12.25 7.05
C LEU A 149 18.25 -12.12 5.72
N ASP A 150 18.50 -13.23 5.02
CA ASP A 150 19.06 -13.23 3.66
C ASP A 150 18.01 -12.62 2.69
N ASP A 151 17.84 -11.30 2.78
CA ASP A 151 16.74 -10.49 2.24
C ASP A 151 16.64 -10.66 0.72
N VAL A 152 17.78 -10.71 0.05
CA VAL A 152 17.88 -10.97 -1.40
C VAL A 152 17.35 -12.36 -1.76
N ARG A 153 17.65 -13.39 -0.95
CA ARG A 153 17.14 -14.74 -1.19
C ARG A 153 15.64 -14.81 -0.96
N ASN A 154 15.14 -14.17 0.09
CA ASN A 154 13.71 -14.15 0.41
C ASN A 154 12.89 -13.39 -0.63
N ALA A 155 13.38 -12.22 -1.07
CA ALA A 155 12.74 -11.39 -2.08
C ALA A 155 12.62 -12.08 -3.44
N LEU A 156 13.52 -13.03 -3.75
CA LEU A 156 13.47 -13.80 -5.00
C LEU A 156 12.76 -15.15 -4.86
N MET A 157 13.00 -15.89 -3.77
CA MET A 157 12.39 -17.21 -3.57
C MET A 157 10.90 -17.14 -3.25
N LEU A 158 10.45 -16.20 -2.40
CA LEU A 158 9.07 -16.18 -1.94
C LEU A 158 8.08 -15.88 -3.08
N PRO A 159 8.32 -14.88 -3.96
CA PRO A 159 7.46 -14.69 -5.14
C PRO A 159 7.46 -15.90 -6.10
N ALA A 160 8.60 -16.59 -6.25
CA ALA A 160 8.66 -17.82 -7.03
C ALA A 160 7.82 -18.95 -6.40
N GLN A 161 7.85 -19.09 -5.07
CA GLN A 161 7.01 -20.05 -4.36
C GLN A 161 5.52 -19.69 -4.46
N GLU A 162 5.16 -18.41 -4.36
CA GLU A 162 3.77 -17.94 -4.57
C GLU A 162 3.26 -18.35 -5.95
N TRP A 163 4.05 -18.06 -7.00
CA TRP A 163 3.70 -18.42 -8.37
C TRP A 163 3.54 -19.93 -8.56
N GLU A 164 4.46 -20.73 -8.03
CA GLU A 164 4.39 -22.19 -8.12
C GLU A 164 3.16 -22.77 -7.41
N ILE A 165 2.84 -22.25 -6.22
CA ILE A 165 1.62 -22.63 -5.47
C ILE A 165 0.39 -22.24 -6.27
N ALA A 166 0.31 -21.00 -6.76
CA ALA A 166 -0.81 -20.51 -7.54
C ALA A 166 -1.01 -21.34 -8.82
N ARG A 167 0.06 -21.66 -9.55
CA ARG A 167 0.01 -22.48 -10.77
C ARG A 167 -0.51 -23.88 -10.50
N LEU A 168 -0.05 -24.51 -9.41
CA LEU A 168 -0.54 -25.84 -9.03
C LEU A 168 -2.00 -25.80 -8.61
N LEU A 169 -2.41 -24.79 -7.83
CA LEU A 169 -3.80 -24.61 -7.41
C LEU A 169 -4.74 -24.37 -8.60
N ALA A 170 -4.36 -23.51 -9.55
CA ALA A 170 -5.14 -23.30 -10.78
C ALA A 170 -5.29 -24.59 -11.58
N LYS A 171 -4.21 -25.38 -11.71
CA LYS A 171 -4.26 -26.69 -12.38
C LYS A 171 -5.19 -27.68 -11.65
N LEU A 172 -5.16 -27.71 -10.32
CA LEU A 172 -6.07 -28.54 -9.52
C LEU A 172 -7.53 -28.10 -9.71
N SER A 173 -7.80 -26.80 -9.72
CA SER A 173 -9.15 -26.27 -9.94
C SER A 173 -9.69 -26.60 -11.32
N ALA A 174 -8.86 -26.49 -12.37
CA ALA A 174 -9.22 -26.92 -13.72
C ALA A 174 -9.54 -28.43 -13.77
N LEU A 175 -8.67 -29.27 -13.22
CA LEU A 175 -8.89 -30.72 -13.19
C LEU A 175 -10.16 -31.12 -12.40
N ARG A 176 -10.46 -30.44 -11.30
CA ARG A 176 -11.70 -30.65 -10.54
C ARG A 176 -12.94 -30.22 -11.31
N LEU A 177 -12.84 -29.17 -12.12
CA LEU A 177 -13.94 -28.74 -12.97
C LEU A 177 -14.20 -29.80 -14.06
N GLU A 178 -13.15 -30.22 -14.78
CA GLU A 178 -13.21 -31.29 -15.78
C GLU A 178 -13.79 -32.58 -15.18
N HIS A 179 -13.34 -32.97 -13.98
CA HIS A 179 -13.83 -34.16 -13.28
C HIS A 179 -15.33 -34.07 -12.96
N ARG A 180 -15.80 -32.91 -12.48
CA ARG A 180 -17.24 -32.67 -12.22
C ARG A 180 -18.06 -32.71 -13.50
N GLU A 181 -17.53 -32.18 -14.60
CA GLU A 181 -18.21 -32.25 -15.91
C GLU A 181 -18.28 -33.67 -16.47
N LEU A 182 -17.24 -34.49 -16.27
CA LEU A 182 -17.26 -35.90 -16.66
C LEU A 182 -18.30 -36.68 -15.85
N LEU A 183 -18.33 -36.48 -14.54
CA LEU A 183 -19.31 -37.12 -13.66
C LEU A 183 -20.75 -36.72 -14.00
N SER A 184 -21.00 -35.45 -14.34
CA SER A 184 -22.35 -34.98 -14.68
C SER A 184 -22.88 -35.54 -16.00
N ARG A 185 -22.01 -35.92 -16.93
CA ARG A 185 -22.38 -36.60 -18.19
C ARG A 185 -22.70 -38.09 -18.01
N GLY A 186 -22.48 -38.64 -16.80
CA GLY A 186 -22.68 -40.04 -16.48
C GLY A 186 -21.48 -40.89 -16.91
N ILE A 187 -20.99 -41.71 -15.99
CA ILE A 187 -19.83 -42.57 -16.22
C ILE A 187 -20.28 -44.03 -16.18
N ALA A 188 -19.87 -44.80 -17.19
CA ALA A 188 -20.15 -46.23 -17.23
C ALA A 188 -19.47 -46.94 -16.03
N PRO A 189 -20.11 -47.93 -15.38
CA PRO A 189 -19.57 -48.64 -14.22
C PRO A 189 -18.16 -49.21 -14.45
N GLU A 190 -17.86 -49.61 -15.68
CA GLU A 190 -16.57 -50.15 -16.12
C GLU A 190 -15.45 -49.10 -16.10
N VAL A 191 -15.79 -47.81 -16.23
CA VAL A 191 -14.86 -46.68 -16.21
C VAL A 191 -14.66 -46.12 -14.80
N ALA A 192 -15.61 -46.35 -13.88
CA ALA A 192 -15.53 -45.88 -12.49
C ALA A 192 -14.28 -46.41 -11.76
N ALA A 193 -13.89 -47.67 -11.99
CA ALA A 193 -12.68 -48.27 -11.41
C ALA A 193 -11.37 -47.61 -11.91
N VAL A 194 -11.38 -46.98 -13.08
CA VAL A 194 -10.22 -46.28 -13.67
C VAL A 194 -10.06 -44.87 -13.09
N ILE A 195 -11.14 -44.30 -12.54
CA ILE A 195 -11.18 -42.94 -12.00
C ILE A 195 -10.60 -42.87 -10.58
N GLU A 196 -10.81 -43.90 -9.77
CA GLU A 196 -10.38 -43.90 -8.37
C GLU A 196 -8.87 -43.61 -8.18
N PRO A 197 -7.93 -44.17 -8.99
CA PRO A 197 -6.53 -43.78 -8.92
C PRO A 197 -6.27 -42.31 -9.25
N LEU A 198 -7.04 -41.72 -10.16
CA LEU A 198 -6.91 -40.31 -10.56
C LEU A 198 -7.38 -39.40 -9.42
N GLU A 199 -8.48 -39.74 -8.75
CA GLU A 199 -8.96 -39.02 -7.57
C GLU A 199 -7.94 -39.07 -6.43
N ARG A 200 -7.34 -40.24 -6.18
CA ARG A 200 -6.26 -40.38 -5.19
C ARG A 200 -5.03 -39.54 -5.54
N ALA A 201 -4.65 -39.48 -6.82
CA ALA A 201 -3.54 -38.64 -7.27
C ALA A 201 -3.85 -37.15 -7.11
N LEU A 202 -5.09 -36.74 -7.37
CA LEU A 202 -5.56 -35.36 -7.20
C LEU A 202 -5.54 -34.95 -5.72
N ALA A 203 -6.10 -35.79 -4.84
CA ALA A 203 -6.11 -35.56 -3.39
C ALA A 203 -4.68 -35.53 -2.81
N GLY A 204 -3.80 -36.43 -3.27
CA GLY A 204 -2.39 -36.42 -2.87
C GLY A 204 -1.66 -35.13 -3.30
N SER A 205 -1.95 -34.64 -4.50
CA SER A 205 -1.38 -33.39 -5.02
C SER A 205 -1.86 -32.17 -4.24
N GLU A 206 -3.15 -32.13 -3.90
CA GLU A 206 -3.73 -31.11 -3.02
C GLU A 206 -3.07 -31.11 -1.65
N ALA A 207 -2.99 -32.28 -0.99
CA ALA A 207 -2.38 -32.40 0.33
C ALA A 207 -0.92 -31.91 0.33
N ALA A 208 -0.17 -32.19 -0.74
CA ALA A 208 1.20 -31.71 -0.87
C ALA A 208 1.29 -30.18 -1.01
N VAL A 209 0.35 -29.55 -1.72
CA VAL A 209 0.28 -28.07 -1.83
C VAL A 209 -0.10 -27.45 -0.49
N VAL A 210 -1.09 -28.02 0.22
CA VAL A 210 -1.50 -27.55 1.55
C VAL A 210 -0.34 -27.65 2.54
N ALA A 211 0.38 -28.79 2.57
CA ALA A 211 1.55 -28.96 3.42
C ALA A 211 2.67 -27.95 3.13
N ARG A 212 2.83 -27.55 1.86
CA ARG A 212 3.77 -26.48 1.48
C ARG A 212 3.34 -25.12 2.03
N VAL A 213 2.04 -24.79 1.96
CA VAL A 213 1.50 -23.56 2.55
C VAL A 213 1.67 -23.55 4.06
N GLU A 214 1.43 -24.66 4.75
CA GLU A 214 1.65 -24.78 6.19
C GLU A 214 3.13 -24.59 6.57
N ALA A 215 4.06 -25.07 5.74
CA ALA A 215 5.48 -24.81 5.93
C ALA A 215 5.82 -23.32 5.81
N LEU A 216 5.21 -22.61 4.85
CA LEU A 216 5.34 -21.14 4.72
C LEU A 216 4.74 -20.40 5.92
N GLU A 217 3.59 -20.84 6.43
CA GLU A 217 2.97 -20.26 7.63
C GLU A 217 3.84 -20.44 8.87
N ARG A 218 4.42 -21.63 9.07
CA ARG A 218 5.39 -21.88 10.15
C ARG A 218 6.63 -20.99 10.00
N TYR A 219 7.15 -20.84 8.79
CA TYR A 219 8.26 -19.94 8.54
C TYR A 219 7.92 -18.49 8.88
N ALA A 220 6.74 -18.00 8.47
CA ALA A 220 6.26 -16.67 8.81
C ALA A 220 6.12 -16.47 10.33
N ALA A 221 5.64 -17.47 11.06
CA ALA A 221 5.59 -17.43 12.52
C ALA A 221 6.99 -17.30 13.15
N HIS A 222 7.97 -18.08 12.68
CA HIS A 222 9.35 -17.96 13.15
C HIS A 222 9.97 -16.59 12.87
N VAL A 223 9.67 -16.00 11.71
CA VAL A 223 10.11 -14.62 11.39
C VAL A 223 9.50 -13.61 12.34
N ALA A 224 8.20 -13.74 12.65
CA ALA A 224 7.52 -12.85 13.60
C ALA A 224 8.07 -13.02 15.03
N ASP A 225 8.44 -14.23 15.44
CA ASP A 225 9.07 -14.48 16.74
C ASP A 225 10.46 -13.85 16.83
N ALA A 226 11.25 -13.97 15.76
CA ALA A 226 12.54 -13.31 15.65
C ALA A 226 12.38 -11.78 15.72
N GLU A 227 11.38 -11.20 15.06
CA GLU A 227 11.09 -9.76 15.07
C GLU A 227 10.80 -9.26 16.48
N ARG A 228 9.99 -10.00 17.26
CA ARG A 228 9.76 -9.66 18.67
C ARG A 228 11.03 -9.72 19.50
N ALA A 229 11.88 -10.73 19.30
CA ALA A 229 13.15 -10.83 20.01
C ALA A 229 14.11 -9.68 19.64
N TYR A 230 14.13 -9.27 18.37
CA TYR A 230 14.93 -8.15 17.90
C TYR A 230 14.51 -6.82 18.55
N HIS A 231 13.20 -6.53 18.58
CA HIS A 231 12.68 -5.34 19.26
C HIS A 231 12.96 -5.35 20.76
N ALA A 232 12.81 -6.50 21.42
CA ALA A 232 13.13 -6.64 22.84
C ALA A 232 14.61 -6.35 23.12
N ARG A 233 15.52 -6.80 22.25
CA ARG A 233 16.95 -6.47 22.36
C ARG A 233 17.18 -4.97 22.27
N GLY A 234 16.54 -4.28 21.32
CA GLY A 234 16.64 -2.83 21.19
C GLY A 234 16.20 -2.08 22.44
N GLN A 235 15.09 -2.50 23.05
CA GLN A 235 14.59 -1.91 24.30
C GLN A 235 15.54 -2.13 25.49
N ILE A 236 16.16 -3.31 25.59
CA ILE A 236 17.15 -3.60 26.63
C ILE A 236 18.39 -2.72 26.46
N GLU A 237 18.87 -2.55 25.22
CA GLU A 237 20.02 -1.68 24.95
C GLU A 237 19.70 -0.21 25.24
N GLU A 238 18.49 0.26 24.93
CA GLU A 238 18.03 1.60 25.32
C GLU A 238 17.97 1.78 26.84
N LEU A 239 17.48 0.76 27.57
CA LEU A 239 17.46 0.79 29.02
C LEU A 239 18.86 0.78 29.61
N ARG A 240 19.78 -0.02 29.06
CA ARG A 240 21.20 -0.04 29.44
C ARG A 240 21.85 1.31 29.25
N ALA A 241 21.55 2.02 28.16
CA ALA A 241 22.07 3.37 27.92
C ALA A 241 21.59 4.39 28.97
N ARG A 242 20.46 4.13 29.64
CA ARG A 242 19.92 4.99 30.72
C ARG A 242 20.40 4.59 32.12
N LEU A 243 20.98 3.40 32.29
CA LEU A 243 21.44 2.88 33.58
C LEU A 243 22.37 3.85 34.35
N PRO A 244 23.35 4.52 33.72
CA PRO A 244 24.23 5.45 34.43
C PRO A 244 23.49 6.61 35.11
N LYS A 245 22.37 7.08 34.53
CA LYS A 245 21.55 8.16 35.13
C LYS A 245 20.82 7.69 36.39
N TYR A 246 20.42 6.42 36.44
CA TYR A 246 19.82 5.84 37.64
C TYR A 246 20.87 5.60 38.73
N GLU A 247 22.10 5.21 38.34
CA GLU A 247 23.22 5.11 39.28
C GLU A 247 23.60 6.46 39.87
N GLU A 248 23.63 7.52 39.05
CA GLU A 248 23.85 8.90 39.51
C GLU A 248 22.77 9.35 40.51
N LEU A 249 21.49 9.14 40.18
CA LEU A 249 20.38 9.46 41.08
C LEU A 249 20.45 8.67 42.41
N LEU A 250 20.86 7.41 42.38
CA LEU A 250 21.06 6.61 43.59
C LEU A 250 22.23 7.13 44.43
N ALA A 251 23.30 7.61 43.81
CA ALA A 251 24.44 8.21 44.52
C ALA A 251 24.05 9.55 45.17
N GLU A 252 23.32 10.41 44.45
CA GLU A 252 22.84 11.70 44.97
C GLU A 252 21.86 11.52 46.14
N SER A 253 20.85 10.67 45.98
CA SER A 253 19.88 10.40 47.05
C SER A 253 20.49 9.70 48.28
N GLY A 254 21.50 8.85 48.08
CA GLY A 254 22.30 8.29 49.16
C GLY A 254 23.09 9.35 49.92
N ALA A 255 23.61 10.37 49.22
CA ALA A 255 24.27 11.50 49.86
C ALA A 255 23.27 12.40 50.62
N ASP A 256 22.08 12.63 50.08
CA ASP A 256 21.02 13.38 50.75
C ASP A 256 20.53 12.69 52.03
N ALA A 257 20.47 11.36 52.03
CA ALA A 257 20.13 10.58 53.24
C ALA A 257 21.15 10.79 54.37
N LEU A 258 22.42 11.09 54.04
CA LEU A 258 23.45 11.44 55.01
C LEU A 258 23.37 12.91 55.47
N ALA A 259 22.70 13.78 54.73
CA ALA A 259 22.51 15.20 55.07
C ALA A 259 21.33 15.42 56.05
N VAL A 260 20.36 14.50 56.10
CA VAL A 260 19.19 14.60 56.99
C VAL A 260 19.57 14.78 58.48
N PRO A 261 20.48 13.97 59.07
CA PRO A 261 20.87 14.13 60.47
C PRO A 261 21.56 15.48 60.77
N GLU A 262 22.28 16.05 59.81
CA GLU A 262 22.93 17.35 59.98
C GLU A 262 21.90 18.49 59.96
N ILE A 263 20.88 18.38 59.11
CA ILE A 263 19.74 19.31 59.06
C ILE A 263 18.92 19.24 60.36
N GLU A 264 18.69 18.05 60.91
CA GLU A 264 18.02 17.88 62.21
C GLU A 264 18.79 18.56 63.34
N ARG A 265 20.13 18.41 63.37
CA ARG A 265 20.98 19.08 64.35
C ARG A 265 20.93 20.61 64.21
N LEU A 266 20.97 21.13 62.98
CA LEU A 266 20.82 22.56 62.71
C LEU A 266 19.45 23.09 63.18
N ALA A 267 18.39 22.29 63.05
CA ALA A 267 17.06 22.64 63.56
C ALA A 267 17.02 22.66 65.09
N GLU A 268 17.65 21.69 65.77
CA GLU A 268 17.80 21.70 67.23
C GLU A 268 18.58 22.92 67.74
N ASP A 269 19.68 23.28 67.07
CA ASP A 269 20.49 24.45 67.40
C ASP A 269 19.68 25.75 67.25
N ALA A 270 18.88 25.87 66.18
CA ALA A 270 17.99 27.00 65.96
C ALA A 270 16.91 27.11 67.06
N ASP A 271 16.36 25.98 67.50
CA ASP A 271 15.40 25.89 68.61
C ASP A 271 16.00 26.35 69.95
N VAL A 272 17.24 25.94 70.23
CA VAL A 272 17.98 26.36 71.42
C VAL A 272 18.25 27.87 71.39
N LEU A 273 18.65 28.40 70.23
CA LEU A 273 18.86 29.83 70.04
C LEU A 273 17.58 30.63 70.23
N GLU A 274 16.46 30.18 69.66
CA GLU A 274 15.14 30.82 69.81
C GLU A 274 14.73 30.88 71.29
N ARG A 275 14.85 29.77 72.02
CA ARG A 275 14.53 29.72 73.46
C ARG A 275 15.40 30.67 74.28
N THR A 276 16.68 30.80 73.90
CA THR A 276 17.63 31.69 74.57
C THR A 276 17.29 33.16 74.33
N LEU A 277 16.96 33.54 73.10
CA LEU A 277 16.48 34.88 72.76
C LEU A 277 15.16 35.22 73.44
N ARG A 278 14.20 34.28 73.46
CA ARG A 278 12.93 34.48 74.20
C ARG A 278 13.17 34.67 75.70
N ARG A 279 14.16 33.99 76.27
CA ARG A 279 14.54 34.14 77.68
C ARG A 279 15.24 35.49 77.94
N SER A 280 16.12 35.94 77.04
CA SER A 280 16.78 37.25 77.19
C SER A 280 15.79 38.40 77.07
N VAL A 281 14.84 38.33 76.13
CA VAL A 281 13.77 39.33 75.97
C VAL A 281 12.88 39.39 77.22
N ARG A 282 12.53 38.22 77.79
CA ARG A 282 11.75 38.15 79.03
C ARG A 282 12.49 38.73 80.23
N SER A 283 13.77 38.39 80.37
CA SER A 283 14.62 38.91 81.43
C SER A 283 14.83 40.43 81.32
N ALA A 284 15.02 40.95 80.11
CA ALA A 284 15.08 42.40 79.86
C ALA A 284 13.75 43.08 80.22
N HIS A 285 12.62 42.48 79.85
CA HIS A 285 11.29 42.99 80.17
C HIS A 285 11.00 42.96 81.69
N GLU A 286 11.47 41.94 82.41
CA GLU A 286 11.39 41.89 83.88
C GLU A 286 12.29 42.95 84.53
N ALA A 287 13.52 43.16 84.03
CA ALA A 287 14.43 44.19 84.52
C ALA A 287 13.88 45.62 84.34
N PHE A 288 13.20 45.89 83.22
CA PHE A 288 12.48 47.16 83.01
C PHE A 288 11.32 47.34 83.99
N ARG A 289 10.59 46.27 84.34
CA ARG A 289 9.50 46.34 85.32
C ARG A 289 9.96 46.68 86.74
N TYR A 290 11.19 46.34 87.11
CA TYR A 290 11.78 46.73 88.42
C TYR A 290 12.26 48.19 88.47
N LEU A 291 12.37 48.88 87.34
CA LEU A 291 12.74 50.30 87.27
C LEU A 291 11.54 51.25 87.31
N GLU A 292 10.31 50.74 87.19
CA GLU A 292 9.06 51.51 87.25
C GLU A 292 8.32 51.42 88.61
N SER A 293 8.91 50.76 89.61
CA SER A 293 8.42 50.69 91.00
C SER A 293 9.27 51.51 91.96
#